data_AF-K5XG82-F1
#
_entry.id   AF-K5XG82-F1
#
_cell.length_a   1.000
_cell.length_b   1.000
_cell.length_c   1.000
_cell.angle_alpha   90.00
_cell.angle_beta   90.00
_cell.angle_gamma   90.00
#
_symmetry.space_group_name_H-M   'P 1'
#
loop_
_entity.id
_entity.type
_entity.pdbx_description
1 polymer ?
#
loop_
_entity_poly.entity_id
_entity_poly.type
_entity_poly.pdbx_seq_one_letter_code
_entity_poly.pdbx_strand_id
1 'polypeptide(L)'
;MHAVMTLTIPADIWITIFECIEEPAHLAHVVLVCSKFKLLATKILLKNLVWTKDEPTRRNLADWDSLHSDLRCLPRRLKLGVSFEGITISGIEPVQLTALNALYNDVVQQISKFSMLEELVFSRTIISPVIYQLIASLPKLRILDFSSCTFLNQDPHGLVALPETEYTSNITHLVLQNNTPPRDQTGGDISDHPLHRLVGHSLRSLSITWSPTSSLLFGTQRWRLPRLAELCLHVTLLTRDLMDSAVEFVNNCTAGPDVFLRVNKHNIPDNQISSTNVPMPGLKSFWGPLPVVGMFAGASSEVEHVTVTESLEITHLLAGLERLSRNIRTLDLQLRKYDNEVLFAVRQLFPCIESVSVKFGKGNLPENIMVMLGSDILPDLKLLRSLRLAMDVNCIPPQPPADYNAYFLMHALNQPAPEEENIGPGDATSTLFDPADLKDYLVGWNRYCPMLRTVQLTSVAVWHRRFEGDPWIEKTIEPAPSTRNTSSRQNIRRSSDLMIT
;
A
#
# COMPACT_ATOMS: atom_id res chain seq x y z
N MET A 1 56.81 -25.66 -6.86
CA MET A 1 55.40 -25.98 -6.50
C MET A 1 54.84 -24.81 -5.71
N HIS A 2 54.20 -23.85 -6.39
CA HIS A 2 53.55 -22.72 -5.73
C HIS A 2 52.18 -23.20 -5.21
N ALA A 3 52.01 -23.17 -3.89
CA ALA A 3 50.70 -23.32 -3.27
C ALA A 3 49.86 -22.09 -3.66
N VAL A 4 48.96 -22.27 -4.62
CA VAL A 4 47.91 -21.29 -4.91
C VAL A 4 46.99 -21.30 -3.69
N MET A 5 47.18 -20.33 -2.80
CA MET A 5 46.21 -20.00 -1.76
C MET A 5 44.93 -19.57 -2.47
N THR A 6 44.02 -20.52 -2.70
CA THR A 6 42.65 -20.18 -3.06
C THR A 6 42.05 -19.48 -1.84
N LEU A 7 41.94 -18.16 -1.92
CA LEU A 7 41.22 -17.34 -0.95
C LEU A 7 39.78 -17.85 -0.90
N THR A 8 39.52 -18.74 0.06
CA THR A 8 38.20 -19.31 0.26
C THR A 8 37.39 -18.31 1.07
N ILE A 9 36.38 -17.72 0.43
CA ILE A 9 35.46 -16.80 1.09
C ILE A 9 34.78 -17.54 2.27
N PRO A 10 34.84 -17.01 3.50
CA PRO A 10 34.18 -17.57 4.69
C PRO A 10 32.67 -17.76 4.51
N ALA A 11 32.09 -18.72 5.25
CA ALA A 11 30.69 -19.11 5.08
C ALA A 11 29.69 -18.02 5.52
N ASP A 12 30.02 -17.26 6.56
CA ASP A 12 29.29 -16.11 7.09
C ASP A 12 29.15 -14.98 6.05
N ILE A 13 30.18 -14.73 5.25
CA ILE A 13 30.11 -13.77 4.14
C ILE A 13 29.10 -14.23 3.09
N TRP A 14 29.11 -15.51 2.72
CA TRP A 14 28.11 -16.06 1.80
C TRP A 14 26.70 -16.02 2.37
N ILE A 15 26.52 -16.30 3.67
CA ILE A 15 25.22 -16.17 4.35
C ILE A 15 24.71 -14.73 4.26
N THR A 16 25.58 -13.75 4.54
CA THR A 16 25.22 -12.33 4.44
C THR A 16 24.80 -11.95 3.02
N ILE A 17 25.55 -12.41 2.01
CA ILE A 17 25.20 -12.18 0.59
C ILE A 17 23.84 -12.80 0.26
N PHE A 18 23.61 -14.05 0.69
CA PHE A 18 22.35 -14.75 0.44
C PHE A 18 21.17 -14.13 1.19
N GLU A 19 21.38 -13.53 2.35
CA GLU A 19 20.35 -12.78 3.08
C GLU A 19 19.95 -11.47 2.38
N CYS A 20 20.81 -10.91 1.52
CA CYS A 20 20.45 -9.78 0.65
C CYS A 20 19.61 -10.20 -0.58
N ILE A 21 19.44 -11.50 -0.84
CA ILE A 21 18.61 -11.98 -1.95
C ILE A 21 17.15 -12.03 -1.48
N GLU A 22 16.37 -11.01 -1.83
CA GLU A 22 14.97 -10.89 -1.40
C GLU A 22 14.06 -11.94 -2.06
N GLU A 23 14.37 -12.35 -3.30
CA GLU A 23 13.52 -13.24 -4.06
C GLU A 23 13.89 -14.73 -3.85
N PRO A 24 12.98 -15.56 -3.29
CA PRO A 24 13.28 -16.97 -3.00
C PRO A 24 13.65 -17.79 -4.24
N ALA A 25 13.15 -17.40 -5.42
CA ALA A 25 13.47 -18.08 -6.68
C ALA A 25 14.96 -17.95 -7.04
N HIS A 26 15.55 -16.77 -6.83
CA HIS A 26 16.98 -16.57 -7.04
C HIS A 26 17.81 -17.39 -6.04
N LEU A 27 17.36 -17.47 -4.78
CA LEU A 27 18.03 -18.31 -3.79
C LEU A 27 17.93 -19.81 -4.13
N ALA A 28 16.81 -20.25 -4.70
CA ALA A 28 16.66 -21.62 -5.20
C ALA A 28 17.66 -21.93 -6.33
N HIS A 29 17.95 -20.97 -7.23
CA HIS A 29 19.01 -21.14 -8.22
C HIS A 29 20.39 -21.27 -7.58
N VAL A 30 20.68 -20.47 -6.54
CA VAL A 30 21.95 -20.55 -5.78
C VAL A 30 22.13 -21.95 -5.15
N VAL A 31 21.05 -22.52 -4.59
CA VAL A 31 21.05 -23.87 -4.01
C VAL A 31 21.47 -24.94 -5.04
N LEU A 32 21.20 -24.73 -6.33
CA LEU A 32 21.52 -25.68 -7.40
C LEU A 32 22.97 -25.58 -7.90
N VAL A 33 23.72 -24.54 -7.54
CA VAL A 33 25.07 -24.28 -8.09
C VAL A 33 26.10 -25.29 -7.58
N CYS A 34 26.19 -25.51 -6.27
CA CYS A 34 27.15 -26.46 -5.69
C CYS A 34 26.69 -26.95 -4.30
N SER A 35 27.28 -28.03 -3.79
CA SER A 35 26.94 -28.62 -2.49
C SER A 35 27.15 -27.67 -1.31
N LYS A 36 28.21 -26.85 -1.34
CA LYS A 36 28.47 -25.83 -0.32
C LYS A 36 27.36 -24.77 -0.31
N PHE A 37 26.94 -24.28 -1.47
CA PHE A 37 25.87 -23.30 -1.59
C PHE A 37 24.52 -23.90 -1.22
N LYS A 38 24.24 -25.14 -1.62
CA LYS A 38 23.08 -25.90 -1.15
C LYS A 38 22.98 -25.87 0.38
N LEU A 39 24.04 -26.25 1.08
CA LEU A 39 24.03 -26.28 2.56
C LEU A 39 23.76 -24.90 3.19
N LEU A 40 24.38 -23.84 2.67
CA LEU A 40 24.27 -22.49 3.23
C LEU A 40 22.94 -21.82 2.86
N ALA A 41 22.57 -21.86 1.58
CA ALA A 41 21.38 -21.21 1.05
C ALA A 41 20.10 -21.94 1.46
N THR A 42 20.10 -23.27 1.64
CA THR A 42 18.92 -24.00 2.15
C THR A 42 18.48 -23.48 3.51
N LYS A 43 19.41 -23.18 4.43
CA LYS A 43 19.05 -22.64 5.75
C LYS A 43 18.33 -21.29 5.64
N ILE A 44 18.77 -20.44 4.73
CA ILE A 44 18.18 -19.11 4.50
C ILE A 44 16.83 -19.24 3.79
N LEU A 45 16.73 -20.15 2.82
CA LEU A 45 15.48 -20.46 2.13
C LEU A 45 14.42 -20.95 3.14
N LEU A 46 14.81 -21.82 4.07
CA LEU A 46 13.91 -22.35 5.10
C LEU A 46 13.54 -21.32 6.19
N LYS A 47 14.19 -20.14 6.25
CA LYS A 47 13.74 -19.03 7.12
C LYS A 47 12.42 -18.43 6.63
N ASN A 48 12.18 -18.44 5.32
CA ASN A 48 11.05 -17.79 4.65
C ASN A 48 10.21 -18.83 3.88
N LEU A 49 9.23 -19.42 4.56
CA LEU A 49 8.39 -20.47 4.01
C LEU A 49 7.20 -19.90 3.25
N VAL A 50 6.85 -20.52 2.12
CA VAL A 50 5.71 -20.13 1.28
C VAL A 50 4.90 -21.38 0.91
N TRP A 51 3.70 -21.49 1.49
CA TRP A 51 2.77 -22.59 1.26
C TRP A 51 1.48 -22.04 0.63
N THR A 52 1.42 -21.99 -0.71
CA THR A 52 0.30 -21.35 -1.44
C THR A 52 -0.48 -22.31 -2.33
N LYS A 53 0.02 -23.53 -2.51
CA LYS A 53 -0.58 -24.56 -3.36
C LYS A 53 -0.63 -25.86 -2.58
N ASP A 54 -1.71 -26.63 -2.72
CA ASP A 54 -1.92 -27.88 -1.99
C ASP A 54 -0.76 -28.89 -2.19
N GLU A 55 -0.57 -29.38 -3.42
CA GLU A 55 0.41 -30.43 -3.72
C GLU A 55 1.87 -30.11 -3.32
N PRO A 56 2.42 -28.90 -3.58
CA PRO A 56 3.73 -28.54 -3.05
C PRO A 56 3.75 -28.48 -1.53
N THR A 57 2.67 -28.05 -0.88
CA THR A 57 2.61 -27.97 0.59
C THR A 57 2.67 -29.36 1.20
N ARG A 58 1.91 -30.34 0.70
CA ARG A 58 1.98 -31.74 1.16
C ARG A 58 3.38 -32.31 1.11
N ARG A 59 4.08 -32.11 -0.01
CA ARG A 59 5.47 -32.56 -0.17
C ARG A 59 6.41 -31.88 0.83
N ASN A 60 6.31 -30.57 0.98
CA ASN A 60 7.11 -29.83 1.97
C ASN A 60 6.83 -30.31 3.40
N LEU A 61 5.58 -30.59 3.76
CA LEU A 61 5.24 -31.10 5.09
C LEU A 61 5.91 -32.46 5.36
N ALA A 62 5.87 -33.38 4.39
CA ALA A 62 6.58 -34.66 4.49
C ALA A 62 8.10 -34.49 4.65
N ASP A 63 8.70 -33.50 3.96
CA ASP A 63 10.11 -33.16 4.10
C ASP A 63 10.41 -32.58 5.51
N TRP A 64 9.47 -31.85 6.13
CA TRP A 64 9.62 -31.31 7.49
C TRP A 64 9.55 -32.35 8.61
N ASP A 65 8.87 -33.46 8.38
CA ASP A 65 8.83 -34.58 9.31
C ASP A 65 10.04 -35.51 9.18
N SER A 66 10.69 -35.54 8.01
CA SER A 66 11.83 -36.42 7.74
C SER A 66 13.17 -35.67 7.66
N LEU A 67 13.35 -34.81 6.65
CA LEU A 67 14.62 -34.18 6.29
C LEU A 67 14.94 -32.90 7.08
N HIS A 68 13.93 -32.21 7.59
CA HIS A 68 14.09 -30.89 8.25
C HIS A 68 13.66 -30.86 9.71
N SER A 69 13.57 -32.02 10.36
CA SER A 69 13.18 -32.14 11.77
C SER A 69 14.05 -31.30 12.71
N ASP A 70 15.37 -31.31 12.51
CA ASP A 70 16.34 -30.54 13.31
C ASP A 70 16.32 -29.03 13.01
N LEU A 71 15.66 -28.62 11.93
CA LEU A 71 15.65 -27.24 11.43
C LEU A 71 14.38 -26.49 11.82
N ARG A 72 13.52 -27.05 12.67
CA ARG A 72 12.22 -26.46 13.08
C ARG A 72 12.36 -25.13 13.82
N CYS A 73 13.56 -24.80 14.32
CA CYS A 73 13.88 -23.50 14.91
C CYS A 73 14.32 -22.44 13.87
N LEU A 74 14.43 -22.78 12.59
CA LEU A 74 14.86 -21.83 11.55
C LEU A 74 13.75 -20.93 10.98
N PRO A 75 12.52 -21.42 10.73
CA PRO A 75 11.47 -20.60 10.13
C PRO A 75 11.17 -19.36 10.96
N ARG A 76 11.27 -18.19 10.32
CA ARG A 76 10.94 -16.88 10.92
C ARG A 76 9.73 -16.25 10.26
N ARG A 77 9.53 -16.52 8.97
CA ARG A 77 8.40 -16.04 8.21
C ARG A 77 7.71 -17.20 7.53
N LEU A 78 6.38 -17.24 7.61
CA LEU A 78 5.57 -18.21 6.88
C LEU A 78 4.41 -17.48 6.19
N LYS A 79 4.28 -17.70 4.88
CA LYS A 79 3.11 -17.30 4.10
C LYS A 79 2.26 -18.52 3.76
N LEU A 80 1.08 -18.62 4.36
CA LEU A 80 0.08 -19.64 4.09
C LEU A 80 -1.02 -19.06 3.18
N GLY A 81 -1.25 -19.70 2.05
CA GLY A 81 -2.33 -19.36 1.13
C GLY A 81 -2.91 -20.57 0.41
N VAL A 82 -2.85 -21.73 1.04
CA VAL A 82 -3.61 -22.92 0.62
C VAL A 82 -5.09 -22.64 0.89
N SER A 83 -5.93 -22.79 -0.14
CA SER A 83 -7.38 -22.69 0.03
C SER A 83 -7.88 -23.94 0.74
N PHE A 84 -8.65 -23.73 1.80
CA PHE A 84 -9.32 -24.79 2.54
C PHE A 84 -10.84 -24.77 2.29
N GLU A 85 -11.24 -24.37 1.08
CA GLU A 85 -12.64 -24.40 0.67
C GLU A 85 -13.23 -25.80 0.86
N GLY A 86 -14.41 -25.86 1.48
CA GLY A 86 -15.08 -27.12 1.80
C GLY A 86 -14.83 -27.67 3.21
N ILE A 87 -14.03 -27.00 4.07
CA ILE A 87 -14.04 -27.31 5.51
C ILE A 87 -15.41 -26.92 6.07
N THR A 88 -16.29 -27.90 6.22
CA THR A 88 -17.53 -27.77 6.98
C THR A 88 -17.24 -28.09 8.44
N ILE A 89 -17.16 -27.05 9.28
CA ILE A 89 -17.20 -27.22 10.75
C ILE A 89 -18.68 -27.32 11.14
N SER A 90 -19.36 -28.38 10.68
CA SER A 90 -20.77 -28.59 10.98
C SER A 90 -20.97 -29.97 11.59
N GLY A 91 -21.24 -30.01 12.89
CA GLY A 91 -21.80 -31.19 13.53
C GLY A 91 -21.18 -31.54 14.88
N ILE A 92 -22.06 -31.97 15.79
CA ILE A 92 -21.78 -32.64 17.06
C ILE A 92 -21.12 -34.02 16.83
N GLU A 93 -21.12 -34.52 15.59
CA GLU A 93 -20.47 -35.77 15.24
C GLU A 93 -18.96 -35.59 15.01
N PRO A 94 -18.14 -36.56 15.45
CA PRO A 94 -16.69 -36.50 15.27
C PRO A 94 -16.37 -36.30 13.80
N VAL A 95 -15.77 -35.13 13.51
CA VAL A 95 -15.35 -34.68 12.18
C VAL A 95 -14.86 -35.87 11.37
N GLN A 96 -15.65 -36.34 10.40
CA GLN A 96 -15.12 -37.27 9.42
C GLN A 96 -13.97 -36.55 8.73
N LEU A 97 -12.74 -37.05 8.90
CA LEU A 97 -11.55 -36.50 8.28
C LEU A 97 -11.67 -36.67 6.76
N THR A 98 -12.28 -35.70 6.08
CA THR A 98 -12.05 -35.54 4.65
C THR A 98 -10.56 -35.26 4.44
N ALA A 99 -10.00 -35.68 3.30
CA ALA A 99 -8.56 -35.48 3.00
C ALA A 99 -8.10 -34.02 3.05
N LEU A 100 -9.04 -33.07 2.94
CA LEU A 100 -8.80 -31.63 3.07
C LEU A 100 -8.67 -31.20 4.54
N ASN A 101 -9.42 -31.83 5.46
CA ASN A 101 -9.23 -31.68 6.90
C ASN A 101 -7.86 -32.24 7.34
N ALA A 102 -7.36 -33.30 6.71
CA ALA A 102 -6.03 -33.85 7.00
C ALA A 102 -4.92 -32.84 6.71
N LEU A 103 -4.88 -32.25 5.51
CA LEU A 103 -3.87 -31.24 5.17
C LEU A 103 -3.94 -30.03 6.10
N TYR A 104 -5.15 -29.56 6.39
CA TYR A 104 -5.35 -28.44 7.30
C TYR A 104 -4.73 -28.73 8.68
N ASN A 105 -5.00 -29.92 9.23
CA ASN A 105 -4.44 -30.35 10.51
C ASN A 105 -2.91 -30.49 10.44
N ASP A 106 -2.38 -31.09 9.37
CA ASP A 106 -0.93 -31.25 9.18
C ASP A 106 -0.23 -29.89 9.11
N VAL A 107 -0.81 -28.92 8.40
CA VAL A 107 -0.31 -27.54 8.34
C VAL A 107 -0.31 -26.91 9.72
N VAL A 108 -1.44 -26.92 10.44
CA VAL A 108 -1.56 -26.32 11.78
C VAL A 108 -0.56 -26.96 12.75
N GLN A 109 -0.50 -28.29 12.76
CA GLN A 109 0.42 -29.03 13.60
C GLN A 109 1.87 -28.69 13.26
N GLN A 110 2.22 -28.57 11.98
CA GLN A 110 3.58 -28.23 11.59
C GLN A 110 3.95 -26.79 11.99
N ILE A 111 3.04 -25.82 11.86
CA ILE A 111 3.28 -24.43 12.27
C ILE A 111 3.53 -24.35 13.79
N SER A 112 2.77 -25.12 14.59
CA SER A 112 2.95 -25.14 16.05
C SER A 112 4.36 -25.60 16.48
N LYS A 113 5.07 -26.34 15.63
CA LYS A 113 6.44 -26.80 15.89
C LYS A 113 7.49 -25.70 15.62
N PHE A 114 7.13 -24.58 14.98
CA PHE A 114 8.05 -23.49 14.63
C PHE A 114 8.19 -22.48 15.79
N SER A 115 9.17 -22.71 16.66
CA SER A 115 9.38 -21.91 17.88
C SER A 115 9.96 -20.50 17.64
N MET A 116 10.46 -20.22 16.43
CA MET A 116 11.11 -18.96 16.06
C MET A 116 10.31 -18.13 15.06
N LEU A 117 9.03 -18.47 14.85
CA LEU A 117 8.20 -17.76 13.89
C LEU A 117 7.87 -16.35 14.40
N GLU A 118 8.29 -15.35 13.63
CA GLU A 118 8.15 -13.91 13.91
C GLU A 118 7.05 -13.26 13.06
N GLU A 119 6.86 -13.74 11.83
CA GLU A 119 5.86 -13.26 10.89
C GLU A 119 5.02 -14.42 10.33
N LEU A 120 3.70 -14.26 10.38
CA LEU A 120 2.74 -15.21 9.82
C LEU A 120 1.74 -14.48 8.93
N VAL A 121 1.73 -14.83 7.65
CA VAL A 121 0.87 -14.22 6.62
C VAL A 121 -0.12 -15.26 6.12
N PHE A 122 -1.40 -15.03 6.35
CA PHE A 122 -2.51 -15.79 5.78
C PHE A 122 -3.06 -15.04 4.56
N SER A 123 -3.17 -15.73 3.43
CA SER A 123 -3.60 -15.12 2.16
C SER A 123 -4.61 -16.00 1.44
N ARG A 124 -5.84 -15.51 1.19
CA ARG A 124 -6.88 -16.27 0.45
C ARG A 124 -7.15 -17.64 1.06
N THR A 125 -7.26 -17.68 2.37
CA THR A 125 -7.51 -18.91 3.13
C THR A 125 -8.60 -18.67 4.17
N ILE A 126 -8.97 -19.73 4.89
CA ILE A 126 -10.02 -19.71 5.89
C ILE A 126 -9.38 -19.62 7.27
N ILE A 127 -9.85 -18.68 8.08
CA ILE A 127 -9.39 -18.49 9.46
C ILE A 127 -10.41 -19.13 10.40
N SER A 128 -10.09 -20.32 10.88
CA SER A 128 -10.91 -21.06 11.85
C SER A 128 -10.52 -20.72 13.29
N PRO A 129 -11.35 -21.12 14.29
CA PRO A 129 -10.99 -21.02 15.71
C PRO A 129 -9.64 -21.64 16.07
N VAL A 130 -9.24 -22.74 15.42
CA VAL A 130 -7.97 -23.41 15.65
C VAL A 130 -6.77 -22.52 15.27
N ILE A 131 -6.92 -21.68 14.24
CA ILE A 131 -5.87 -20.73 13.85
C ILE A 131 -5.62 -19.70 14.96
N TYR A 132 -6.65 -19.26 15.68
CA TYR A 132 -6.47 -18.34 16.80
C TYR A 132 -5.68 -18.97 17.95
N GLN A 133 -5.94 -20.25 18.25
CA GLN A 133 -5.17 -20.99 19.24
C GLN A 133 -3.71 -21.19 18.82
N LEU A 134 -3.50 -21.53 17.54
CA LEU A 134 -2.18 -21.62 16.96
C LEU A 134 -1.42 -20.30 17.12
N ILE A 135 -2.02 -19.18 16.72
CA ILE A 135 -1.43 -17.84 16.85
C ILE A 135 -1.08 -17.54 18.31
N ALA A 136 -1.99 -17.83 19.25
CA ALA A 136 -1.75 -17.62 20.68
C ALA A 136 -0.60 -18.47 21.23
N SER A 137 -0.34 -19.64 20.65
CA SER A 137 0.72 -20.55 21.06
C SER A 137 2.12 -20.17 20.54
N LEU A 138 2.22 -19.21 19.60
CA LEU A 138 3.49 -18.83 18.97
C LEU A 138 4.18 -17.71 19.77
N PRO A 139 5.22 -18.00 20.57
CA PRO A 139 5.75 -17.06 21.56
C PRO A 139 6.51 -15.88 20.95
N LYS A 140 7.03 -16.04 19.73
CA LYS A 140 7.85 -15.01 19.05
C LYS A 140 7.11 -14.26 17.96
N LEU A 141 5.84 -14.57 17.75
CA LEU A 141 5.06 -13.96 16.69
C LEU A 141 4.84 -12.47 16.97
N ARG A 142 5.26 -11.62 16.03
CA ARG A 142 5.20 -10.15 16.11
C ARG A 142 4.36 -9.54 15.02
N ILE A 143 4.37 -10.13 13.84
CA ILE A 143 3.66 -9.63 12.65
C ILE A 143 2.65 -10.68 12.24
N LEU A 144 1.39 -10.26 12.16
CA LEU A 144 0.28 -11.10 11.72
C LEU A 144 -0.45 -10.40 10.58
N ASP A 145 -0.57 -11.07 9.45
CA ASP A 145 -1.26 -10.54 8.27
C ASP A 145 -2.37 -11.49 7.84
N PHE A 146 -3.59 -10.98 7.75
CA PHE A 146 -4.72 -11.62 7.12
C PHE A 146 -5.11 -10.83 5.87
N SER A 147 -4.84 -11.41 4.72
CA SER A 147 -5.09 -10.81 3.41
C SER A 147 -6.08 -11.65 2.60
N SER A 148 -7.24 -11.08 2.28
CA SER A 148 -8.31 -11.74 1.53
C SER A 148 -8.75 -13.07 2.16
N CYS A 149 -8.73 -13.16 3.49
CA CYS A 149 -9.15 -14.35 4.20
C CYS A 149 -10.65 -14.31 4.51
N THR A 150 -11.24 -15.49 4.69
CA THR A 150 -12.61 -15.64 5.18
C THR A 150 -12.57 -16.08 6.64
N PHE A 151 -13.14 -15.28 7.53
CA PHE A 151 -13.25 -15.65 8.93
C PHE A 151 -14.41 -16.61 9.13
N LEU A 152 -14.16 -17.74 9.79
CA LEU A 152 -15.25 -18.59 10.28
C LEU A 152 -15.75 -18.05 11.61
N ASN A 153 -17.03 -18.25 11.85
CA ASN A 153 -17.64 -17.83 13.10
C ASN A 153 -17.00 -18.61 14.27
N GLN A 154 -16.99 -17.99 15.46
CA GLN A 154 -16.68 -18.75 16.67
C GLN A 154 -17.63 -19.95 16.75
N ASP A 155 -17.09 -21.06 17.21
CA ASP A 155 -17.78 -22.34 17.32
C ASP A 155 -19.22 -22.12 17.83
N PRO A 156 -20.26 -22.35 16.99
CA PRO A 156 -21.65 -22.08 17.37
C PRO A 156 -22.10 -22.91 18.57
N HIS A 157 -21.32 -23.93 18.94
CA HIS A 157 -21.58 -24.82 20.05
C HIS A 157 -20.67 -24.56 21.26
N GLY A 158 -19.72 -23.61 21.17
CA GLY A 158 -18.79 -23.29 22.26
C GLY A 158 -17.91 -24.47 22.71
N LEU A 159 -17.72 -25.49 21.87
CA LEU A 159 -16.96 -26.70 22.20
C LEU A 159 -15.47 -26.39 22.33
N VAL A 160 -15.00 -25.35 21.63
CA VAL A 160 -13.65 -24.83 21.77
C VAL A 160 -13.71 -23.50 22.52
N ALA A 161 -13.80 -23.57 23.85
CA ALA A 161 -13.59 -22.41 24.69
C ALA A 161 -12.18 -21.87 24.38
N LEU A 162 -12.11 -20.64 23.86
CA LEU A 162 -10.87 -19.88 23.90
C LEU A 162 -10.49 -19.78 25.37
N PRO A 163 -9.31 -20.28 25.78
CA PRO A 163 -8.91 -20.26 27.19
C PRO A 163 -9.10 -18.86 27.76
N GLU A 164 -9.83 -18.77 28.88
CA GLU A 164 -10.15 -17.50 29.53
C GLU A 164 -8.91 -16.77 30.05
N THR A 165 -7.76 -17.45 30.06
CA THR A 165 -6.46 -16.87 30.42
C THR A 165 -6.08 -15.76 29.45
N GLU A 166 -5.77 -14.58 29.99
CA GLU A 166 -5.23 -13.45 29.24
C GLU A 166 -3.99 -13.88 28.45
N TYR A 167 -4.15 -14.10 27.16
CA TYR A 167 -3.04 -14.37 26.27
C TYR A 167 -2.19 -13.12 26.13
N THR A 168 -0.98 -13.14 26.69
CA THR A 168 0.02 -12.12 26.40
C THR A 168 0.67 -12.41 25.06
N SER A 169 -0.04 -12.10 23.98
CA SER A 169 0.53 -12.13 22.64
C SER A 169 1.63 -11.06 22.50
N ASN A 170 2.66 -11.38 21.71
CA ASN A 170 3.72 -10.44 21.35
C ASN A 170 3.46 -9.77 20.00
N ILE A 171 2.25 -9.93 19.43
CA ILE A 171 1.88 -9.33 18.16
C ILE A 171 1.86 -7.81 18.30
N THR A 172 2.73 -7.15 17.54
CA THR A 172 2.89 -5.70 17.52
C THR A 172 2.35 -5.08 16.24
N HIS A 173 2.26 -5.86 15.16
CA HIS A 173 1.78 -5.42 13.86
C HIS A 173 0.68 -6.35 13.37
N LEU A 174 -0.48 -5.79 13.05
CA LEU A 174 -1.62 -6.52 12.51
C LEU A 174 -2.05 -5.92 11.17
N VAL A 175 -2.16 -6.76 10.15
CA VAL A 175 -2.66 -6.39 8.83
C VAL A 175 -3.97 -7.15 8.55
N LEU A 176 -5.02 -6.43 8.19
CA LEU A 176 -6.38 -6.94 7.94
C LEU A 176 -6.87 -6.40 6.59
N GLN A 177 -6.43 -7.00 5.49
CA GLN A 177 -6.74 -6.50 4.15
C GLN A 177 -7.81 -7.35 3.46
N ASN A 178 -8.89 -6.71 3.01
CA ASN A 178 -9.92 -7.31 2.14
C ASN A 178 -10.52 -8.62 2.68
N ASN A 179 -10.63 -8.77 3.99
CA ASN A 179 -11.20 -9.97 4.61
C ASN A 179 -12.73 -9.98 4.57
N THR A 180 -13.31 -11.16 4.45
CA THR A 180 -14.76 -11.37 4.42
C THR A 180 -15.26 -11.84 5.78
N PRO A 181 -16.48 -11.44 6.19
CA PRO A 181 -17.03 -11.87 7.46
C PRO A 181 -17.48 -13.33 7.36
N PRO A 182 -17.82 -13.96 8.50
CA PRO A 182 -18.54 -15.21 8.49
C PRO A 182 -19.85 -15.08 7.71
N ARG A 183 -20.13 -16.01 6.78
CA ARG A 183 -21.32 -15.96 5.89
C ARG A 183 -22.66 -16.04 6.63
N ASP A 184 -22.66 -16.60 7.84
CA ASP A 184 -23.89 -17.01 8.53
C ASP A 184 -24.33 -16.08 9.67
N GLN A 185 -23.67 -14.93 9.85
CA GLN A 185 -24.04 -13.97 10.90
C GLN A 185 -25.10 -12.98 10.42
N THR A 186 -26.37 -13.37 10.43
CA THR A 186 -27.50 -12.49 10.17
C THR A 186 -28.05 -11.89 11.48
N GLY A 187 -27.32 -10.95 12.09
CA GLY A 187 -27.92 -9.98 13.03
C GLY A 187 -27.84 -10.27 14.53
N GLY A 188 -26.96 -11.15 14.99
CA GLY A 188 -26.65 -11.31 16.42
C GLY A 188 -25.57 -10.34 16.91
N ASP A 189 -25.63 -9.96 18.18
CA ASP A 189 -24.64 -9.13 18.90
C ASP A 189 -23.22 -9.72 18.73
N ILE A 190 -22.41 -9.13 17.83
CA ILE A 190 -21.03 -9.54 17.54
C ILE A 190 -20.14 -9.05 18.69
N SER A 191 -20.32 -9.64 19.87
CA SER A 191 -19.85 -9.01 21.11
C SER A 191 -18.34 -9.11 21.35
N ASP A 192 -17.58 -9.97 20.65
CA ASP A 192 -16.12 -9.97 20.78
C ASP A 192 -15.41 -10.78 19.67
N HIS A 193 -14.63 -10.15 18.80
CA HIS A 193 -13.84 -10.90 17.81
C HIS A 193 -12.56 -11.45 18.48
N PRO A 194 -12.17 -12.73 18.33
CA PRO A 194 -11.00 -13.29 19.04
C PRO A 194 -9.70 -12.51 18.86
N LEU A 195 -9.53 -11.90 17.69
CA LEU A 195 -8.37 -11.04 17.40
C LEU A 195 -8.26 -9.86 18.38
N HIS A 196 -9.36 -9.26 18.84
CA HIS A 196 -9.32 -8.17 19.81
C HIS A 196 -8.57 -8.58 21.07
N ARG A 197 -8.93 -9.75 21.64
CA ARG A 197 -8.26 -10.33 22.82
C ARG A 197 -6.82 -10.69 22.53
N LEU A 198 -6.56 -11.26 21.35
CA LEU A 198 -5.21 -11.71 20.98
C LEU A 198 -4.23 -10.56 20.76
N VAL A 199 -4.65 -9.41 20.25
CA VAL A 199 -3.69 -8.35 19.87
C VAL A 199 -3.83 -7.07 20.69
N GLY A 200 -4.95 -6.85 21.38
CA GLY A 200 -5.34 -5.51 21.87
C GLY A 200 -4.29 -4.80 22.73
N HIS A 201 -3.61 -5.51 23.62
CA HIS A 201 -2.68 -4.90 24.58
C HIS A 201 -1.27 -4.63 24.03
N SER A 202 -0.84 -5.34 23.00
CA SER A 202 0.53 -5.28 22.46
C SER A 202 0.62 -4.57 21.11
N LEU A 203 -0.53 -4.37 20.44
CA LEU A 203 -0.59 -3.81 19.10
C LEU A 203 -0.06 -2.37 19.04
N ARG A 204 0.91 -2.13 18.16
CA ARG A 204 1.52 -0.83 17.88
C ARG A 204 1.15 -0.29 16.51
N SER A 205 0.97 -1.16 15.53
CA SER A 205 0.62 -0.78 14.16
C SER A 205 -0.53 -1.66 13.67
N LEU A 206 -1.59 -1.01 13.17
CA LEU A 206 -2.76 -1.67 12.59
C LEU A 206 -2.95 -1.17 11.16
N SER A 207 -2.95 -2.07 10.19
CA SER A 207 -3.37 -1.77 8.82
C SER A 207 -4.65 -2.52 8.50
N ILE A 208 -5.71 -1.84 8.10
CA ILE A 208 -7.02 -2.46 7.88
C ILE A 208 -7.72 -1.90 6.63
N THR A 209 -8.27 -2.78 5.80
CA THR A 209 -9.24 -2.36 4.78
C THR A 209 -10.55 -2.03 5.46
N TRP A 210 -10.96 -0.77 5.40
CA TRP A 210 -12.25 -0.31 5.93
C TRP A 210 -13.34 -0.44 4.86
N SER A 211 -14.23 -1.40 5.07
CA SER A 211 -15.36 -1.76 4.22
C SER A 211 -16.62 -1.94 5.09
N PRO A 212 -17.83 -2.06 4.51
CA PRO A 212 -19.05 -2.25 5.30
C PRO A 212 -18.93 -3.45 6.24
N THR A 213 -18.41 -4.56 5.71
CA THR A 213 -18.07 -5.75 6.50
C THR A 213 -17.14 -5.47 7.67
N SER A 214 -15.99 -4.84 7.42
CA SER A 214 -14.99 -4.66 8.47
C SER A 214 -15.46 -3.64 9.51
N SER A 215 -16.24 -2.63 9.10
CA SER A 215 -16.86 -1.67 10.01
C SER A 215 -17.84 -2.35 10.97
N LEU A 216 -18.57 -3.37 10.50
CA LEU A 216 -19.45 -4.18 11.36
C LEU A 216 -18.66 -5.04 12.34
N LEU A 217 -17.58 -5.68 11.88
CA LEU A 217 -16.75 -6.57 12.71
C LEU A 217 -15.89 -5.82 13.73
N PHE A 218 -15.37 -4.64 13.37
CA PHE A 218 -14.32 -3.95 14.12
C PHE A 218 -14.72 -2.55 14.59
N GLY A 219 -15.66 -1.89 13.91
CA GLY A 219 -16.07 -0.52 14.24
C GLY A 219 -17.05 -0.44 15.42
N THR A 220 -17.93 -1.44 15.57
CA THR A 220 -18.91 -1.49 16.67
C THR A 220 -18.27 -1.82 18.02
N GLN A 221 -17.12 -2.50 17.99
CA GLN A 221 -16.42 -2.92 19.19
C GLN A 221 -15.51 -1.80 19.69
N ARG A 222 -15.51 -1.55 21.00
CA ARG A 222 -14.54 -0.66 21.64
C ARG A 222 -13.19 -1.38 21.73
N TRP A 223 -12.43 -1.33 20.64
CA TRP A 223 -11.06 -1.83 20.59
C TRP A 223 -10.19 -1.01 21.54
N ARG A 224 -9.89 -1.57 22.72
CA ARG A 224 -8.97 -0.95 23.67
C ARG A 224 -7.56 -1.21 23.16
N LEU A 225 -7.03 -0.24 22.41
CA LEU A 225 -5.70 -0.28 21.82
C LEU A 225 -4.79 0.76 22.49
N PRO A 226 -4.39 0.55 23.76
CA PRO A 226 -3.68 1.55 24.55
C PRO A 226 -2.26 1.83 24.05
N ARG A 227 -1.72 1.01 23.15
CA ARG A 227 -0.36 1.14 22.62
C ARG A 227 -0.31 1.38 21.11
N LEU A 228 -1.45 1.60 20.46
CA LEU A 228 -1.50 1.82 19.03
C LEU A 228 -0.85 3.16 18.71
N ALA A 229 0.27 3.12 18.01
CA ALA A 229 1.01 4.29 17.55
C ALA A 229 0.64 4.63 16.11
N GLU A 230 0.36 3.63 15.27
CA GLU A 230 0.09 3.81 13.84
C GLU A 230 -1.19 3.09 13.43
N LEU A 231 -2.06 3.78 12.70
CA LEU A 231 -3.29 3.24 12.14
C LEU A 231 -3.40 3.57 10.65
N CYS A 232 -3.31 2.55 9.80
CA CYS A 232 -3.47 2.68 8.36
C CYS A 232 -4.85 2.16 7.91
N LEU A 233 -5.73 3.07 7.52
CA LEU A 233 -7.08 2.78 7.03
C LEU A 233 -7.10 2.80 5.50
N HIS A 234 -7.49 1.68 4.88
CA HIS A 234 -7.64 1.58 3.43
C HIS A 234 -9.11 1.43 3.04
N VAL A 235 -9.70 2.49 2.50
CA VAL A 235 -11.11 2.56 2.08
C VAL A 235 -11.19 2.39 0.57
N THR A 236 -11.80 1.29 0.11
CA THR A 236 -11.96 1.02 -1.32
C THR A 236 -13.03 1.89 -1.97
N LEU A 237 -14.14 2.11 -1.26
CA LEU A 237 -15.22 2.99 -1.65
C LEU A 237 -15.75 3.71 -0.40
N LEU A 238 -15.48 5.00 -0.29
CA LEU A 238 -15.93 5.83 0.82
C LEU A 238 -17.41 6.21 0.63
N THR A 239 -18.24 5.79 1.58
CA THR A 239 -19.61 6.25 1.77
C THR A 239 -19.71 7.05 3.07
N ARG A 240 -20.82 7.75 3.29
CA ARG A 240 -21.04 8.50 4.53
C ARG A 240 -21.00 7.60 5.76
N ASP A 241 -21.70 6.47 5.74
CA ASP A 241 -21.74 5.54 6.89
C ASP A 241 -20.35 4.95 7.19
N LEU A 242 -19.55 4.69 6.16
CA LEU A 242 -18.17 4.21 6.33
C LEU A 242 -17.25 5.29 6.89
N MET A 243 -17.45 6.54 6.51
CA MET A 243 -16.74 7.67 7.07
C MET A 243 -17.04 7.83 8.56
N ASP A 244 -18.32 7.86 8.93
CA ASP A 244 -18.76 8.04 10.31
C ASP A 244 -18.24 6.89 11.19
N SER A 245 -18.36 5.64 10.74
CA SER A 245 -17.82 4.47 11.46
C SER A 245 -16.29 4.46 11.54
N ALA A 246 -15.57 4.93 10.51
CA ALA A 246 -14.11 5.03 10.56
C ALA A 246 -13.67 6.07 11.59
N VAL A 247 -14.33 7.24 11.62
CA VAL A 247 -14.02 8.29 12.58
C VAL A 247 -14.37 7.85 14.01
N GLU A 248 -15.51 7.18 14.19
CA GLU A 248 -15.87 6.57 15.47
C GLU A 248 -14.82 5.55 15.93
N PHE A 249 -14.35 4.68 15.03
CA PHE A 249 -13.28 3.72 15.33
C PHE A 249 -11.98 4.42 15.76
N VAL A 250 -11.56 5.47 15.06
CA VAL A 250 -10.38 6.27 15.42
C VAL A 250 -10.58 6.93 16.80
N ASN A 251 -11.75 7.53 17.06
CA ASN A 251 -12.08 8.15 18.35
C ASN A 251 -12.08 7.15 19.51
N ASN A 252 -12.38 5.88 19.24
CA ASN A 252 -12.32 4.81 20.22
C ASN A 252 -10.88 4.37 20.54
N CYS A 253 -9.88 4.77 19.75
CA CYS A 253 -8.47 4.46 20.01
C CYS A 253 -7.90 5.38 21.10
N THR A 254 -7.78 4.85 22.32
CA THR A 254 -7.32 5.62 23.50
C THR A 254 -5.91 6.19 23.40
N ALA A 255 -5.06 5.63 22.53
CA ALA A 255 -3.67 6.04 22.39
C ALA A 255 -3.47 7.32 21.53
N GLY A 256 -4.48 7.72 20.75
CA GLY A 256 -4.34 8.81 19.76
C GLY A 256 -3.29 8.49 18.68
N PRO A 257 -3.50 7.43 17.88
CA PRO A 257 -2.52 6.97 16.90
C PRO A 257 -2.33 7.98 15.77
N ASP A 258 -1.18 7.90 15.10
CA ASP A 258 -0.94 8.50 13.80
C ASP A 258 -1.77 7.76 12.74
N VAL A 259 -2.73 8.47 12.13
CA VAL A 259 -3.65 7.90 11.16
C VAL A 259 -3.17 8.19 9.74
N PHE A 260 -3.11 7.12 8.93
CA PHE A 260 -2.81 7.11 7.51
C PHE A 260 -4.05 6.65 6.76
N LEU A 261 -4.77 7.58 6.13
CA LEU A 261 -6.01 7.28 5.41
C LEU A 261 -5.75 7.17 3.90
N ARG A 262 -6.12 6.03 3.32
CA ARG A 262 -6.10 5.80 1.88
C ARG A 262 -7.51 5.59 1.36
N VAL A 263 -7.97 6.45 0.46
CA VAL A 263 -9.30 6.39 -0.15
C VAL A 263 -9.15 6.19 -1.66
N ASN A 264 -9.61 5.06 -2.18
CA ASN A 264 -9.49 4.77 -3.61
C ASN A 264 -10.60 5.45 -4.44
N LYS A 265 -11.83 5.43 -3.94
CA LYS A 265 -13.03 6.01 -4.58
C LYS A 265 -13.98 6.53 -3.51
N HIS A 266 -14.88 7.44 -3.88
CA HIS A 266 -16.00 7.87 -3.03
C HIS A 266 -17.32 7.82 -3.79
N ASN A 267 -18.42 7.67 -3.05
CA ASN A 267 -19.78 7.84 -3.56
C ASN A 267 -20.52 8.94 -2.78
N ILE A 268 -19.78 9.95 -2.34
CA ILE A 268 -20.32 11.11 -1.61
C ILE A 268 -20.53 12.23 -2.62
N PRO A 269 -21.75 12.77 -2.77
CA PRO A 269 -22.02 13.91 -3.63
C PRO A 269 -21.24 15.17 -3.23
N ASP A 270 -20.77 15.96 -4.19
CA ASP A 270 -19.91 17.13 -3.93
C ASP A 270 -20.55 18.18 -3.01
N ASN A 271 -21.87 18.34 -3.08
CA ASN A 271 -22.62 19.24 -2.18
C ASN A 271 -22.61 18.78 -0.71
N GLN A 272 -22.46 17.48 -0.47
CA GLN A 272 -22.29 16.94 0.88
C GLN A 272 -20.84 17.08 1.35
N ILE A 273 -19.87 16.89 0.45
CA ILE A 273 -18.43 17.05 0.77
C ILE A 273 -18.11 18.49 1.20
N SER A 274 -18.75 19.49 0.58
CA SER A 274 -18.56 20.90 0.94
C SER A 274 -19.19 21.31 2.26
N SER A 275 -20.30 20.69 2.63
CA SER A 275 -21.06 21.02 3.85
C SER A 275 -20.67 20.18 5.06
N THR A 276 -19.97 19.06 4.85
CA THR A 276 -19.64 18.10 5.91
C THR A 276 -18.21 18.30 6.39
N ASN A 277 -18.06 18.44 7.71
CA ASN A 277 -16.77 18.44 8.39
C ASN A 277 -16.80 17.35 9.47
N VAL A 278 -16.04 16.28 9.26
CA VAL A 278 -15.90 15.16 10.20
C VAL A 278 -14.42 15.04 10.54
N PRO A 279 -13.93 15.78 11.53
CA PRO A 279 -12.51 15.77 11.85
C PRO A 279 -12.07 14.38 12.29
N MET A 280 -10.99 13.89 11.70
CA MET A 280 -10.36 12.62 12.08
C MET A 280 -9.12 12.93 12.93
N PRO A 281 -9.14 12.68 14.25
CA PRO A 281 -8.00 13.01 15.10
C PRO A 281 -6.79 12.13 14.74
N GLY A 282 -5.59 12.71 14.86
CA GLY A 282 -4.33 12.03 14.55
C GLY A 282 -4.08 11.80 13.06
N LEU A 283 -4.93 12.30 12.15
CA LEU A 283 -4.71 12.18 10.70
C LEU A 283 -3.43 12.92 10.28
N LYS A 284 -2.37 12.16 9.98
CA LYS A 284 -1.07 12.69 9.52
C LYS A 284 -0.89 12.58 8.01
N SER A 285 -1.45 11.53 7.40
CA SER A 285 -1.28 11.28 5.98
C SER A 285 -2.60 10.90 5.31
N PHE A 286 -2.84 11.51 4.15
CA PHE A 286 -3.99 11.23 3.30
C PHE A 286 -3.55 10.90 1.87
N TRP A 287 -4.15 9.84 1.31
CA TRP A 287 -4.01 9.45 -0.08
C TRP A 287 -5.43 9.27 -0.65
N GLY A 288 -5.79 10.00 -1.70
CA GLY A 288 -7.12 9.87 -2.31
C GLY A 288 -7.62 11.12 -3.06
N PRO A 289 -8.94 11.21 -3.31
CA PRO A 289 -9.59 12.38 -3.92
C PRO A 289 -9.43 13.65 -3.07
N LEU A 290 -9.12 14.79 -3.70
CA LEU A 290 -8.87 16.05 -2.98
C LEU A 290 -10.11 16.60 -2.25
N PRO A 291 -11.33 16.53 -2.80
CA PRO A 291 -12.51 17.02 -2.08
C PRO A 291 -12.71 16.31 -0.74
N VAL A 292 -12.36 15.02 -0.66
CA VAL A 292 -12.55 14.17 0.51
C VAL A 292 -11.62 14.55 1.67
N VAL A 293 -10.36 14.91 1.41
CA VAL A 293 -9.45 15.32 2.50
C VAL A 293 -9.96 16.57 3.21
N GLY A 294 -10.61 17.50 2.50
CA GLY A 294 -11.22 18.69 3.10
C GLY A 294 -12.39 18.40 4.06
N MET A 295 -12.90 17.16 4.09
CA MET A 295 -13.90 16.72 5.09
C MET A 295 -13.24 16.31 6.41
N PHE A 296 -12.03 15.75 6.35
CA PHE A 296 -11.29 15.26 7.52
C PHE A 296 -10.30 16.29 8.07
N ALA A 297 -9.71 17.07 7.17
CA ALA A 297 -8.65 18.02 7.42
C ALA A 297 -9.21 19.40 7.79
N GLY A 298 -10.10 19.46 8.80
CA GLY A 298 -10.59 20.73 9.32
C GLY A 298 -9.44 21.67 9.74
N ALA A 299 -9.74 22.93 10.06
CA ALA A 299 -8.72 23.96 10.35
C ALA A 299 -7.71 23.57 11.45
N SER A 300 -8.07 22.63 12.33
CA SER A 300 -7.24 22.10 13.42
C SER A 300 -6.50 20.81 13.08
N SER A 301 -6.53 20.36 11.82
CA SER A 301 -5.98 19.07 11.43
C SER A 301 -4.45 19.09 11.37
N GLU A 302 -3.85 17.98 11.82
CA GLU A 302 -2.41 17.72 11.82
C GLU A 302 -1.93 17.02 10.54
N VAL A 303 -2.72 17.05 9.46
CA VAL A 303 -2.32 16.42 8.19
C VAL A 303 -1.04 17.09 7.69
N GLU A 304 0.00 16.28 7.50
CA GLU A 304 1.31 16.71 6.99
C GLU A 304 1.56 16.21 5.55
N HIS A 305 0.95 15.08 5.16
CA HIS A 305 1.19 14.47 3.86
C HIS A 305 -0.11 14.26 3.08
N VAL A 306 -0.22 14.85 1.89
CA VAL A 306 -1.38 14.68 1.01
C VAL A 306 -0.94 14.21 -0.37
N THR A 307 -1.55 13.13 -0.84
CA THR A 307 -1.39 12.62 -2.21
C THR A 307 -2.74 12.55 -2.89
N VAL A 308 -2.92 13.38 -3.91
CA VAL A 308 -4.14 13.44 -4.72
C VAL A 308 -4.06 12.38 -5.82
N THR A 309 -5.09 11.54 -5.89
CA THR A 309 -5.10 10.37 -6.79
C THR A 309 -5.81 10.62 -8.12
N GLU A 310 -6.58 11.70 -8.20
CA GLU A 310 -7.39 12.06 -9.36
C GLU A 310 -6.85 13.30 -10.06
N SER A 311 -6.96 13.30 -11.38
CA SER A 311 -6.57 14.45 -12.21
C SER A 311 -7.68 15.49 -12.25
N LEU A 312 -7.42 16.65 -11.66
CA LEU A 312 -8.39 17.74 -11.50
C LEU A 312 -8.18 18.88 -12.51
N GLU A 313 -9.26 19.62 -12.77
CA GLU A 313 -9.15 20.96 -13.37
C GLU A 313 -8.64 21.96 -12.32
N ILE A 314 -7.95 23.01 -12.76
CA ILE A 314 -7.32 23.99 -11.87
C ILE A 314 -8.32 24.63 -10.88
N THR A 315 -9.54 24.95 -11.32
CA THR A 315 -10.57 25.56 -10.48
C THR A 315 -10.97 24.69 -9.29
N HIS A 316 -11.19 23.39 -9.51
CA HIS A 316 -11.51 22.42 -8.47
C HIS A 316 -10.31 22.15 -7.56
N LEU A 317 -9.10 22.14 -8.14
CA LEU A 317 -7.86 21.97 -7.38
C LEU A 317 -7.67 23.12 -6.39
N LEU A 318 -7.74 24.37 -6.85
CA LEU A 318 -7.53 25.55 -6.00
C LEU A 318 -8.55 25.60 -4.86
N ALA A 319 -9.83 25.37 -5.16
CA ALA A 319 -10.88 25.29 -4.14
C ALA A 319 -10.64 24.17 -3.11
N GLY A 320 -10.05 23.05 -3.53
CA GLY A 320 -9.66 21.97 -2.63
C GLY A 320 -8.43 22.30 -1.77
N LEU A 321 -7.41 22.95 -2.35
CA LEU A 321 -6.19 23.35 -1.65
C LEU A 321 -6.47 24.36 -0.54
N GLU A 322 -7.38 25.31 -0.77
CA GLU A 322 -7.80 26.30 0.24
C GLU A 322 -8.39 25.67 1.51
N ARG A 323 -8.89 24.43 1.40
CA ARG A 323 -9.47 23.68 2.52
C ARG A 323 -8.47 22.84 3.30
N LEU A 324 -7.23 22.71 2.83
CA LEU A 324 -6.20 21.94 3.51
C LEU A 324 -5.61 22.70 4.70
N SER A 325 -4.99 21.98 5.62
CA SER A 325 -4.24 22.58 6.72
C SER A 325 -3.02 23.34 6.18
N ARG A 326 -2.56 24.38 6.88
CA ARG A 326 -1.32 25.09 6.52
C ARG A 326 -0.05 24.32 6.89
N ASN A 327 -0.19 23.20 7.59
CA ASN A 327 0.91 22.38 8.13
C ASN A 327 1.38 21.30 7.16
N ILE A 328 0.88 21.30 5.91
CA ILE A 328 1.27 20.35 4.88
C ILE A 328 2.77 20.46 4.59
N ARG A 329 3.48 19.35 4.76
CA ARG A 329 4.91 19.17 4.45
C ARG A 329 5.12 18.51 3.10
N THR A 330 4.23 17.58 2.70
CA THR A 330 4.34 16.87 1.43
C THR A 330 3.03 16.94 0.67
N LEU A 331 3.11 17.39 -0.58
CA LEU A 331 1.96 17.52 -1.46
C LEU A 331 2.29 16.89 -2.82
N ASP A 332 1.51 15.88 -3.22
CA ASP A 332 1.54 15.28 -4.56
C ASP A 332 0.20 15.50 -5.25
N LEU A 333 0.20 16.24 -6.36
CA LEU A 333 -0.98 16.72 -7.08
C LEU A 333 -1.03 16.14 -8.49
N GLN A 334 -2.25 16.01 -9.03
CA GLN A 334 -2.51 15.60 -10.40
C GLN A 334 -3.45 16.60 -11.07
N LEU A 335 -3.03 17.16 -12.22
CA LEU A 335 -3.80 18.12 -13.01
C LEU A 335 -4.05 17.62 -14.42
N ARG A 336 -5.22 17.94 -14.98
CA ARG A 336 -5.52 17.60 -16.38
C ARG A 336 -4.73 18.47 -17.35
N LYS A 337 -4.59 19.75 -17.03
CA LYS A 337 -3.80 20.73 -17.77
C LYS A 337 -2.93 21.50 -16.79
N TYR A 338 -1.66 21.67 -17.12
CA TYR A 338 -0.76 22.48 -16.31
C TYR A 338 -1.18 23.95 -16.30
N ASP A 339 -1.10 24.57 -15.13
CA ASP A 339 -1.32 25.99 -14.91
C ASP A 339 -0.36 26.48 -13.82
N ASN A 340 0.27 27.65 -14.00
CA ASN A 340 1.21 28.19 -13.03
C ASN A 340 0.53 28.61 -11.71
N GLU A 341 -0.78 28.89 -11.74
CA GLU A 341 -1.55 29.26 -10.55
C GLU A 341 -1.41 28.24 -9.41
N VAL A 342 -1.19 26.95 -9.73
CA VAL A 342 -0.96 25.92 -8.71
C VAL A 342 0.26 26.21 -7.84
N LEU A 343 1.36 26.71 -8.42
CA LEU A 343 2.59 27.00 -7.67
C LEU A 343 2.43 28.25 -6.81
N PHE A 344 1.75 29.27 -7.32
CA PHE A 344 1.41 30.46 -6.54
C PHE A 344 0.48 30.12 -5.37
N ALA A 345 -0.50 29.24 -5.59
CA ALA A 345 -1.38 28.76 -4.53
C ALA A 345 -0.60 27.97 -3.47
N VAL A 346 0.27 27.05 -3.88
CA VAL A 346 1.12 26.29 -2.95
C VAL A 346 2.02 27.20 -2.12
N ARG A 347 2.66 28.19 -2.77
CA ARG A 347 3.48 29.21 -2.11
C ARG A 347 2.71 29.97 -1.02
N GLN A 348 1.48 30.39 -1.34
CA GLN A 348 0.66 31.19 -0.46
C GLN A 348 0.03 30.37 0.69
N LEU A 349 -0.41 29.15 0.40
CA LEU A 349 -1.18 28.34 1.33
C LEU A 349 -0.30 27.49 2.27
N PHE A 350 0.88 27.05 1.81
CA PHE A 350 1.72 26.07 2.53
C PHE A 350 3.16 26.56 2.71
N PRO A 351 3.41 27.58 3.56
CA PRO A 351 4.75 28.15 3.74
C PRO A 351 5.77 27.16 4.36
N CYS A 352 5.31 26.09 5.00
CA CYS A 352 6.16 25.08 5.63
C CYS A 352 6.41 23.85 4.76
N ILE A 353 6.06 23.90 3.47
CA ILE A 353 6.13 22.73 2.60
C ILE A 353 7.57 22.30 2.32
N GLU A 354 7.82 20.99 2.44
CA GLU A 354 9.14 20.37 2.23
C GLU A 354 9.22 19.63 0.89
N SER A 355 8.09 19.15 0.35
CA SER A 355 8.07 18.42 -0.91
C SER A 355 6.80 18.72 -1.71
N VAL A 356 6.98 19.16 -2.95
CA VAL A 356 5.90 19.41 -3.93
C VAL A 356 6.13 18.55 -5.16
N SER A 357 5.11 17.80 -5.54
CA SER A 357 5.04 17.02 -6.78
C SER A 357 3.76 17.41 -7.51
N VAL A 358 3.88 17.83 -8.77
CA VAL A 358 2.77 18.22 -9.63
C VAL A 358 2.88 17.42 -10.92
N LYS A 359 1.96 16.49 -11.09
CA LYS A 359 1.80 15.70 -12.30
C LYS A 359 0.73 16.34 -13.17
N PHE A 360 0.95 16.43 -14.48
CA PHE A 360 -0.05 17.02 -15.38
C PHE A 360 -0.19 16.29 -16.71
N GLY A 361 -1.40 16.30 -17.28
CA GLY A 361 -1.71 15.55 -18.51
C GLY A 361 -1.50 16.34 -19.80
N LYS A 362 -1.87 17.62 -19.83
CA LYS A 362 -1.83 18.51 -20.99
C LYS A 362 -1.13 19.83 -20.66
N GLY A 363 -0.73 20.53 -21.71
CA GLY A 363 -0.04 21.83 -21.61
C GLY A 363 1.46 21.66 -21.41
N ASN A 364 2.16 22.77 -21.57
CA ASN A 364 3.61 22.85 -21.42
C ASN A 364 3.94 23.75 -20.22
N LEU A 365 5.10 23.50 -19.60
CA LEU A 365 5.68 24.49 -18.71
C LEU A 365 5.98 25.74 -19.54
N PRO A 366 5.66 26.95 -19.06
CA PRO A 366 5.95 28.17 -19.81
C PRO A 366 7.47 28.36 -19.94
N GLU A 367 7.91 29.03 -20.99
CA GLU A 367 9.35 29.27 -21.24
C GLU A 367 10.04 29.99 -20.07
N ASN A 368 9.32 30.86 -19.37
CA ASN A 368 9.83 31.60 -18.22
C ASN A 368 9.71 30.87 -16.88
N ILE A 369 9.35 29.58 -16.86
CA ILE A 369 9.16 28.80 -15.62
C ILE A 369 10.39 28.88 -14.70
N MET A 370 11.60 28.83 -15.26
CA MET A 370 12.81 28.78 -14.44
C MET A 370 13.08 30.10 -13.72
N VAL A 371 12.81 31.20 -14.40
CA VAL A 371 12.93 32.55 -13.85
C VAL A 371 11.88 32.74 -12.76
N MET A 372 10.62 32.42 -13.08
CA MET A 372 9.48 32.54 -12.16
C MET A 372 9.68 31.69 -10.89
N LEU A 373 10.18 30.45 -11.00
CA LEU A 373 10.52 29.64 -9.84
C LEU A 373 11.56 30.32 -8.94
N GLY A 374 12.62 30.84 -9.53
CA GLY A 374 13.70 31.50 -8.79
C GLY A 374 13.30 32.83 -8.15
N SER A 375 12.58 33.69 -8.88
CA SER A 375 12.24 35.04 -8.41
C SER A 375 10.99 35.07 -7.55
N ASP A 376 9.97 34.26 -7.87
CA ASP A 376 8.63 34.45 -7.34
C ASP A 376 8.22 33.31 -6.39
N ILE A 377 8.66 32.07 -6.63
CA ILE A 377 8.17 30.91 -5.86
C ILE A 377 9.11 30.51 -4.72
N LEU A 378 10.36 30.20 -5.05
CA LEU A 378 11.33 29.64 -4.12
C LEU A 378 11.71 30.54 -2.93
N PRO A 379 11.77 31.89 -3.04
CA PRO A 379 12.11 32.75 -1.89
C PRO A 379 11.19 32.60 -0.68
N ASP A 380 9.92 32.27 -0.92
CA ASP A 380 8.90 32.09 0.12
C ASP A 380 8.83 30.65 0.63
N LEU A 381 9.38 29.68 -0.13
CA LEU A 381 9.37 28.25 0.20
C LEU A 381 10.72 27.78 0.75
N LYS A 382 11.14 28.38 1.88
CA LYS A 382 12.49 28.19 2.45
C LYS A 382 12.80 26.77 2.91
N LEU A 383 11.77 25.99 3.24
CA LEU A 383 11.89 24.61 3.70
C LEU A 383 11.78 23.58 2.56
N LEU A 384 11.55 24.02 1.32
CA LEU A 384 11.36 23.11 0.19
C LEU A 384 12.64 22.34 -0.11
N ARG A 385 12.54 21.00 -0.04
CA ARG A 385 13.62 20.04 -0.34
C ARG A 385 13.42 19.37 -1.68
N SER A 386 12.18 19.16 -2.11
CA SER A 386 11.87 18.46 -3.37
C SER A 386 10.82 19.22 -4.16
N LEU A 387 11.13 19.52 -5.43
CA LEU A 387 10.19 20.09 -6.40
C LEU A 387 10.15 19.19 -7.63
N ARG A 388 8.97 18.68 -7.98
CA ARG A 388 8.77 17.86 -9.19
C ARG A 388 7.59 18.38 -9.99
N LEU A 389 7.83 18.78 -11.23
CA LEU A 389 6.83 19.12 -12.23
C LEU A 389 7.04 18.17 -13.39
N ALA A 390 6.10 17.26 -13.63
CA ALA A 390 6.27 16.22 -14.65
C ALA A 390 4.97 15.93 -15.38
N MET A 391 5.08 15.65 -16.69
CA MET A 391 3.95 15.10 -17.43
C MET A 391 3.67 13.67 -16.99
N ASP A 392 2.40 13.33 -16.83
CA ASP A 392 1.95 11.97 -16.49
C ASP A 392 0.76 11.59 -17.37
N VAL A 393 0.89 10.45 -18.06
CA VAL A 393 -0.15 9.91 -18.96
C VAL A 393 -1.43 9.59 -18.18
N ASN A 394 -1.33 9.25 -16.89
CA ASN A 394 -2.49 8.99 -16.04
C ASN A 394 -3.31 10.26 -15.76
N CYS A 395 -2.74 11.45 -15.98
CA CYS A 395 -3.44 12.71 -15.83
C CYS A 395 -4.26 13.09 -17.07
N ILE A 396 -4.07 12.39 -18.20
CA ILE A 396 -4.86 12.60 -19.42
C ILE A 396 -6.19 11.85 -19.24
N PRO A 397 -7.34 12.55 -19.30
CA PRO A 397 -8.63 11.88 -19.20
C PRO A 397 -8.74 10.82 -20.31
N PRO A 398 -9.22 9.60 -19.99
CA PRO A 398 -9.41 8.58 -21.01
C PRO A 398 -10.33 9.15 -22.08
N GLN A 399 -9.89 9.11 -23.34
CA GLN A 399 -10.76 9.50 -24.44
C GLN A 399 -12.01 8.61 -24.39
N PRO A 400 -13.22 9.19 -24.52
CA PRO A 400 -14.42 8.37 -24.61
C PRO A 400 -14.24 7.35 -25.75
N PRO A 401 -14.72 6.11 -25.59
CA PRO A 401 -14.59 5.09 -26.61
C PRO A 401 -15.13 5.64 -27.94
N ALA A 402 -14.39 5.41 -29.04
CA ALA A 402 -14.70 5.97 -30.35
C ALA A 402 -16.15 5.71 -30.81
N ASP A 403 -16.76 4.63 -30.34
CA ASP A 403 -18.15 4.27 -30.64
C ASP A 403 -19.19 5.23 -30.02
N TYR A 404 -18.86 5.91 -28.92
CA TYR A 404 -19.72 6.95 -28.34
C TYR A 404 -19.69 8.26 -29.15
N ASN A 405 -18.70 8.41 -30.03
CA ASN A 405 -18.54 9.61 -30.84
C ASN A 405 -19.47 9.63 -32.07
N ALA A 406 -20.21 8.57 -32.43
CA ALA A 406 -21.09 8.63 -33.60
C ALA A 406 -22.17 9.73 -33.47
N TYR A 407 -22.69 9.93 -32.25
CA TYR A 407 -23.66 11.00 -31.96
C TYR A 407 -23.01 12.40 -31.86
N PHE A 408 -21.78 12.46 -31.33
CA PHE A 408 -21.02 13.72 -31.22
C PHE A 408 -20.42 14.16 -32.57
N LEU A 409 -19.99 13.23 -33.42
CA LEU A 409 -19.50 13.46 -34.79
C LEU A 409 -20.59 14.09 -35.66
N MET A 410 -21.85 13.66 -35.51
CA MET A 410 -22.98 14.30 -36.20
C MET A 410 -23.16 15.78 -35.81
N HIS A 411 -22.83 16.16 -34.57
CA HIS A 411 -22.82 17.55 -34.13
C HIS A 411 -21.51 18.29 -34.47
N ALA A 412 -20.37 17.61 -34.45
CA ALA A 412 -19.05 18.18 -34.70
C ALA A 412 -18.79 18.44 -36.20
N LEU A 413 -19.39 17.67 -37.10
CA LEU A 413 -19.31 17.90 -38.56
C LEU A 413 -19.91 19.24 -39.02
N ASN A 414 -20.66 19.93 -38.15
CA ASN A 414 -21.22 21.26 -38.40
C ASN A 414 -20.44 22.39 -37.71
N GLN A 415 -19.38 22.08 -36.94
CA GLN A 415 -18.47 23.09 -36.42
C GLN A 415 -17.22 23.14 -37.31
N PRO A 416 -16.68 24.34 -37.60
CA PRO A 416 -15.37 24.43 -38.24
C PRO A 416 -14.38 23.65 -37.38
N ALA A 417 -13.64 22.73 -38.01
CA ALA A 417 -12.68 21.87 -37.31
C ALA A 417 -11.83 22.76 -36.40
N PRO A 418 -11.84 22.56 -35.07
CA PRO A 418 -10.86 23.24 -34.23
C PRO A 418 -9.50 22.89 -34.82
N GLU A 419 -8.64 23.89 -34.99
CA GLU A 419 -7.24 23.69 -35.33
C GLU A 419 -6.60 22.90 -34.18
N GLU A 420 -6.85 21.59 -34.14
CA GLU A 420 -6.18 20.66 -33.25
C GLU A 420 -4.76 20.59 -33.77
N GLU A 421 -3.88 21.40 -33.17
CA GLU A 421 -2.45 21.20 -33.27
C GLU A 421 -2.18 19.73 -32.97
N ASN A 422 -1.81 18.99 -34.02
CA ASN A 422 -1.55 17.56 -33.98
C ASN A 422 -0.21 17.34 -33.27
N ILE A 423 -0.17 17.71 -32.00
CA ILE A 423 0.92 17.43 -31.07
C ILE A 423 0.74 15.97 -30.73
N GLY A 424 1.40 15.11 -31.50
CA GLY A 424 1.60 13.72 -31.10
C GLY A 424 2.16 13.70 -29.67
N PRO A 425 2.03 12.59 -28.92
CA PRO A 425 2.53 12.45 -27.56
C PRO A 425 4.07 12.44 -27.48
N GLY A 426 4.76 13.20 -28.35
CA GLY A 426 6.13 13.59 -28.17
C GLY A 426 6.25 14.39 -26.88
N ASP A 427 7.26 14.07 -26.09
CA ASP A 427 7.52 14.66 -24.79
C ASP A 427 7.83 16.15 -24.96
N ALA A 428 6.80 16.99 -24.95
CA ALA A 428 6.89 18.42 -25.15
C ALA A 428 7.74 19.11 -24.05
N THR A 429 7.98 18.43 -22.92
CA THR A 429 8.91 18.92 -21.89
C THR A 429 10.38 18.69 -22.25
N SER A 430 10.70 17.72 -23.10
CA SER A 430 12.09 17.35 -23.41
C SER A 430 12.80 18.34 -24.34
N THR A 431 12.08 19.13 -25.15
CA THR A 431 12.70 20.13 -26.04
C THR A 431 12.80 21.52 -25.43
N LEU A 432 12.16 21.74 -24.28
CA LEU A 432 12.02 23.07 -23.71
C LEU A 432 13.32 23.60 -23.08
N PHE A 433 14.22 22.70 -22.66
CA PHE A 433 15.37 23.09 -21.85
C PHE A 433 16.65 22.36 -22.27
N ASP A 434 17.72 23.10 -22.49
CA ASP A 434 19.06 22.52 -22.48
C ASP A 434 19.39 22.11 -21.03
N PRO A 435 19.77 20.85 -20.76
CA PRO A 435 20.22 20.42 -19.44
C PRO A 435 21.33 21.31 -18.85
N ALA A 436 22.17 21.91 -19.70
CA ALA A 436 23.21 22.84 -19.28
C ALA A 436 22.62 24.11 -18.66
N ASP A 437 21.62 24.71 -19.30
CA ASP A 437 20.97 25.93 -18.80
C ASP A 437 20.28 25.69 -17.45
N LEU A 438 19.56 24.58 -17.32
CA LEU A 438 18.86 24.23 -16.08
C LEU A 438 19.84 24.13 -14.89
N LYS A 439 21.04 23.57 -15.10
CA LYS A 439 22.06 23.48 -14.05
C LYS A 439 22.46 24.85 -13.52
N ASP A 440 22.61 25.84 -14.40
CA ASP A 440 22.98 27.20 -14.00
C ASP A 440 21.86 27.88 -13.20
N TYR A 441 20.61 27.68 -13.59
CA TYR A 441 19.45 28.14 -12.79
C TYR A 441 19.42 27.48 -11.41
N LEU A 442 19.67 26.17 -11.31
CA LEU A 442 19.70 25.45 -10.04
C LEU A 442 20.78 25.99 -9.08
N VAL A 443 21.94 26.41 -9.61
CA VAL A 443 22.97 27.08 -8.81
C VAL A 443 22.47 28.44 -8.30
N GLY A 444 21.76 29.20 -9.15
CA GLY A 444 21.12 30.46 -8.75
C GLY A 444 20.05 30.28 -7.67
N TRP A 445 19.21 29.25 -7.81
CA TRP A 445 18.13 28.93 -6.88
C TRP A 445 18.59 28.59 -5.47
N ASN A 446 19.83 28.10 -5.31
CA ASN A 446 20.41 27.84 -3.99
C ASN A 446 20.43 29.08 -3.09
N ARG A 447 20.45 30.29 -3.67
CA ARG A 447 20.39 31.55 -2.93
C ARG A 447 19.01 31.81 -2.31
N TYR A 448 17.96 31.36 -2.99
CA TYR A 448 16.57 31.58 -2.58
C TYR A 448 16.04 30.43 -1.69
N CYS A 449 16.40 29.19 -2.01
CA CYS A 449 15.99 28.00 -1.28
C CYS A 449 17.19 27.07 -1.02
N PRO A 450 17.97 27.32 0.05
CA PRO A 450 19.18 26.55 0.35
C PRO A 450 18.88 25.09 0.75
N MET A 451 17.64 24.78 1.13
CA MET A 451 17.21 23.43 1.47
C MET A 451 16.85 22.56 0.27
N LEU A 452 16.73 23.11 -0.94
CA LEU A 452 16.35 22.35 -2.14
C LEU A 452 17.38 21.26 -2.43
N ARG A 453 16.95 20.01 -2.60
CA ARG A 453 17.80 18.83 -2.82
C ARG A 453 17.44 18.05 -4.07
N THR A 454 16.18 18.06 -4.47
CA THR A 454 15.68 17.31 -5.63
C THR A 454 14.85 18.24 -6.51
N VAL A 455 15.18 18.30 -7.80
CA VAL A 455 14.40 19.02 -8.81
C VAL A 455 14.14 18.11 -10.01
N GLN A 456 12.89 18.02 -10.43
CA GLN A 456 12.49 17.34 -11.66
C GLN A 456 11.57 18.27 -12.45
N LEU A 457 11.96 18.67 -13.66
CA LEU A 457 11.13 19.47 -14.57
C LEU A 457 10.84 18.77 -15.89
N THR A 458 11.44 17.60 -16.11
CA THR A 458 11.29 16.78 -17.31
C THR A 458 10.93 15.34 -16.92
N SER A 459 10.43 14.58 -17.89
CA SER A 459 10.08 13.17 -17.66
C SER A 459 11.32 12.26 -17.56
N VAL A 460 12.45 12.70 -18.13
CA VAL A 460 13.65 11.87 -18.34
C VAL A 460 14.78 12.12 -17.36
N ALA A 461 14.79 13.23 -16.63
CA ALA A 461 15.92 13.59 -15.77
C ALA A 461 15.48 14.16 -14.41
N VAL A 462 16.19 13.76 -13.36
CA VAL A 462 16.12 14.36 -12.01
C VAL A 462 17.47 14.94 -11.65
N TRP A 463 17.47 16.17 -11.18
CA TRP A 463 18.64 16.80 -10.58
C TRP A 463 18.61 16.61 -9.07
N HIS A 464 19.72 16.15 -8.51
CA HIS A 464 19.84 15.92 -7.08
C HIS A 464 21.17 16.44 -6.53
N ARG A 465 21.15 16.83 -5.25
CA ARG A 465 22.35 17.11 -4.45
C ARG A 465 22.15 16.62 -3.01
N ARG A 466 23.22 16.24 -2.32
CA ARG A 466 23.14 15.59 -1.01
C ARG A 466 22.96 16.58 0.14
N PHE A 467 23.66 17.70 0.10
CA PHE A 467 23.65 18.73 1.14
C PHE A 467 23.82 20.13 0.54
N GLU A 468 23.76 21.16 1.39
CA GLU A 468 23.94 22.55 0.96
C GLU A 468 25.39 22.78 0.50
N GLY A 469 25.56 23.24 -0.74
CA GLY A 469 26.88 23.44 -1.36
C GLY A 469 27.40 22.25 -2.18
N ASP A 470 26.76 21.08 -2.09
CA ASP A 470 27.07 19.93 -2.96
C ASP A 470 26.67 20.23 -4.42
N PRO A 471 27.50 19.88 -5.43
CA PRO A 471 27.16 20.10 -6.82
C PRO A 471 25.88 19.37 -7.23
N TRP A 472 25.11 19.98 -8.12
CA TRP A 472 23.94 19.34 -8.73
C TRP A 472 24.38 18.25 -9.71
N ILE A 473 23.85 17.04 -9.51
CA ILE A 473 24.11 15.86 -10.33
C ILE A 473 22.82 15.49 -11.06
N GLU A 474 22.88 15.42 -12.38
CA GLU A 474 21.80 14.89 -13.20
C GLU A 474 21.77 13.37 -13.08
N LYS A 475 20.56 12.83 -12.89
CA LYS A 475 20.30 11.40 -12.94
C LYS A 475 19.19 11.17 -13.95
N THR A 476 19.50 10.44 -15.01
CA THR A 476 18.50 9.97 -15.97
C THR A 476 17.54 9.01 -15.26
N ILE A 477 16.25 9.25 -15.42
CA ILE A 477 15.19 8.35 -14.96
C ILE A 477 15.01 7.29 -16.03
N GLU A 478 15.21 6.03 -15.67
CA GLU A 478 14.74 4.96 -16.54
C GLU A 478 13.22 5.04 -16.59
N PRO A 479 12.61 5.16 -17.79
CA PRO A 479 11.16 5.23 -17.91
C PRO A 479 10.57 4.03 -17.18
N ALA A 480 9.66 4.28 -16.24
CA ALA A 480 9.04 3.23 -15.47
C ALA A 480 8.54 2.17 -16.46
N PRO A 481 8.88 0.88 -16.28
CA PRO A 481 8.52 -0.16 -17.23
C PRO A 481 7.01 -0.08 -17.40
N SER A 482 6.57 0.33 -18.60
CA SER A 482 5.17 0.65 -18.85
C SER A 482 4.35 -0.50 -18.30
N THR A 483 3.63 -0.28 -17.20
CA THR A 483 2.76 -1.28 -16.60
C THR A 483 1.62 -1.43 -17.58
N ARG A 484 1.83 -2.23 -18.63
CA ARG A 484 0.78 -2.63 -19.57
C ARG A 484 -0.32 -3.21 -18.72
N ASN A 485 -1.41 -2.46 -18.58
CA ASN A 485 -2.61 -2.78 -17.83
C ASN A 485 -2.95 -4.26 -17.98
N THR A 486 -2.54 -5.09 -17.01
CA THR A 486 -2.91 -6.51 -16.90
C THR A 486 -4.35 -6.66 -16.42
N SER A 487 -5.00 -5.57 -16.04
CA SER A 487 -6.41 -5.46 -15.66
C SER A 487 -7.39 -5.67 -16.82
N SER A 488 -7.00 -5.55 -18.10
CA SER A 488 -7.92 -5.77 -19.24
C SER A 488 -7.93 -7.21 -19.78
N ARG A 489 -6.94 -8.06 -19.45
CA ARG A 489 -6.90 -9.47 -19.92
C ARG A 489 -7.65 -10.46 -19.04
N GLN A 490 -8.03 -10.11 -17.81
CA GLN A 490 -8.82 -11.01 -16.94
C GLN A 490 -10.34 -10.98 -17.22
N ASN A 491 -10.86 -9.96 -17.90
CA ASN A 491 -12.29 -9.88 -18.22
C ASN A 491 -12.71 -10.57 -19.53
N ILE A 492 -11.76 -10.96 -20.41
CA ILE A 492 -12.10 -11.67 -21.66
C ILE A 492 -12.08 -13.20 -21.49
N ARG A 493 -11.41 -13.75 -20.46
CA ARG A 493 -11.38 -15.21 -20.21
C ARG A 493 -12.54 -15.76 -19.38
N ARG A 494 -13.42 -14.90 -18.82
CA ARG A 494 -14.61 -15.36 -18.08
C ARG A 494 -15.86 -15.55 -18.94
N SER A 495 -15.79 -15.30 -20.26
CA SER A 495 -16.97 -15.34 -21.14
C SER A 495 -16.99 -16.52 -22.13
N SER A 496 -16.06 -17.47 -22.01
CA SER A 496 -15.92 -18.59 -22.96
C SER A 496 -16.14 -19.99 -22.36
N ASP A 497 -16.44 -20.12 -21.07
CA ASP A 497 -16.71 -21.42 -20.40
C ASP A 497 -18.20 -21.67 -20.11
N LEU A 498 -19.09 -21.00 -20.85
CA LEU A 498 -20.54 -21.15 -20.76
C LEU A 498 -21.12 -21.47 -22.15
N MET A 499 -20.65 -22.53 -22.80
CA MET A 499 -21.39 -23.25 -23.86
C MET A 499 -20.59 -24.49 -24.30
N ILE A 500 -20.63 -25.58 -23.53
CA ILE A 500 -20.68 -26.96 -24.06
C ILE A 500 -21.46 -27.79 -23.02
N THR A 501 -22.69 -28.16 -23.36
CA THR A 501 -23.43 -29.31 -22.81
C THR A 501 -22.85 -30.62 -23.29
#